data_AF-A0A353MBB0-F1
#
_entry.id   AF-A0A353MBB0-F1
#
_cell.length_a   1.000
_cell.length_b   1.000
_cell.length_c   1.000
_cell.angle_alpha   90.00
_cell.angle_beta   90.00
_cell.angle_gamma   90.00
#
_symmetry.space_group_name_H-M   'P 1'
#
loop_
_entity.id
_entity.type
_entity.pdbx_description
1 polymer ?
#
loop_
_entity_poly.entity_id
_entity_poly.type
_entity_poly.pdbx_seq_one_letter_code
_entity_poly.pdbx_strand_id
1 'polypeptide(L)'
;MKLTDLTLLEQMQITDGEITRRKDLVGLGIDEAASLLDCKALIEEEIETIVDEFYQVQTSDAEISLLIGDAETLRRLHSVQRQYVIDLFSGNTDTNYVNNRLRIGLVHKRIGVAPKLYLSAVRTLKEILCKALQRRISDKTRLANACEALDKQLYFDITLVFDTYTRSLVSEIETAKDRVEIYAARLEVQVAQRTRQLEEKVTQLQTALAMVKKLEGIIPICGVCKKIRNDEQSWQQLEQYLSEHSEALFSHGLCPDCFEKEMMGIREMKAARLAQKVELD
;
A
#
# COMPACT_ATOMS: atom_id res chain seq x y z
N MET A 1 3.66 20.90 -22.34
CA MET A 1 2.70 21.53 -21.43
C MET A 1 2.57 20.69 -20.18
N LYS A 2 2.44 21.32 -19.01
CA LYS A 2 2.10 20.60 -17.77
C LYS A 2 0.61 20.26 -17.80
N LEU A 3 0.20 19.23 -17.06
CA LEU A 3 -1.21 18.86 -16.95
C LEU A 3 -2.07 20.03 -16.43
N THR A 4 -1.50 20.87 -15.57
CA THR A 4 -2.14 22.07 -15.01
C THR A 4 -2.40 23.17 -16.03
N ASP A 5 -1.78 23.10 -17.21
CA ASP A 5 -1.94 24.09 -18.28
C ASP A 5 -3.11 23.69 -19.21
N LEU A 6 -3.72 22.51 -18.99
CA LEU A 6 -4.78 21.93 -19.80
C LEU A 6 -6.13 21.98 -19.08
N THR A 7 -7.20 22.24 -19.82
CA THR A 7 -8.58 22.01 -19.40
C THR A 7 -8.85 20.53 -19.13
N LEU A 8 -9.91 20.19 -18.39
CA LEU A 8 -10.25 18.78 -18.14
C LEU A 8 -10.63 18.07 -19.43
N LEU A 9 -11.31 18.77 -20.34
CA LEU A 9 -11.63 18.29 -21.68
C LEU A 9 -10.37 17.88 -22.45
N GLU A 10 -9.33 18.72 -22.47
CA GLU A 10 -8.05 18.37 -23.13
C GLU A 10 -7.31 17.25 -22.39
N GLN A 11 -7.29 17.29 -21.05
CA GLN A 11 -6.70 16.21 -20.26
C GLN A 11 -7.39 14.87 -20.55
N MET A 12 -8.69 14.88 -20.85
CA MET A 12 -9.51 13.72 -21.20
C MET A 12 -9.51 13.41 -22.69
N GLN A 13 -8.80 14.20 -23.50
CA GLN A 13 -8.71 14.05 -24.96
C GLN A 13 -10.09 14.02 -25.65
N ILE A 14 -11.06 14.74 -25.10
CA ILE A 14 -12.40 14.88 -25.68
C ILE A 14 -12.34 16.01 -26.71
N THR A 15 -12.35 15.66 -28.00
CA THR A 15 -12.34 16.64 -29.11
C THR A 15 -13.75 17.09 -29.47
N ASP A 16 -13.88 18.16 -30.27
CA ASP A 16 -15.18 18.61 -30.79
C ASP A 16 -15.91 17.52 -31.60
N GLY A 17 -15.14 16.69 -32.32
CA GLY A 17 -15.68 15.52 -33.03
C GLY A 17 -16.24 14.46 -32.08
N GLU A 18 -15.58 14.24 -30.95
CA GLU A 18 -16.08 13.31 -29.92
C GLU A 18 -17.30 13.88 -29.18
N ILE A 19 -17.36 15.19 -28.93
CA ILE A 19 -18.56 15.85 -28.41
C ILE A 19 -19.74 15.64 -29.37
N THR A 20 -19.53 15.90 -30.67
CA THR A 20 -20.55 15.71 -31.70
C THR A 20 -21.03 14.25 -31.72
N ARG A 21 -20.10 13.30 -31.76
CA ARG A 21 -20.43 11.87 -31.73
C ARG A 21 -21.25 11.46 -30.51
N ARG A 22 -20.94 12.00 -29.33
CA ARG A 22 -21.69 11.73 -28.09
C ARG A 22 -23.10 12.29 -28.15
N LYS A 23 -23.27 13.49 -28.70
CA LYS A 23 -24.59 14.07 -28.96
C LYS A 23 -25.39 13.17 -29.89
N ASP A 24 -24.78 12.68 -30.96
CA ASP A 24 -25.43 11.77 -31.91
C ASP A 24 -25.87 10.46 -31.24
N LEU A 25 -25.03 9.88 -30.37
CA LEU A 25 -25.35 8.62 -29.66
C LEU A 25 -26.59 8.72 -28.76
N VAL A 26 -26.88 9.92 -28.22
CA VAL A 26 -28.09 10.17 -27.41
C VAL A 26 -29.18 10.90 -28.18
N GLY A 27 -28.97 11.18 -29.47
CA GLY A 27 -29.92 11.90 -30.33
C GLY A 27 -30.12 13.38 -29.94
N LEU A 28 -29.12 14.05 -29.39
CA LEU A 28 -29.17 15.46 -28.99
C LEU A 28 -28.80 16.37 -30.17
N GLY A 29 -29.78 16.65 -31.04
CA GLY A 29 -29.61 17.46 -32.23
C GLY A 29 -29.88 18.96 -32.02
N ILE A 30 -30.05 19.66 -33.15
CA ILE A 30 -30.39 21.09 -33.18
C ILE A 30 -31.83 21.30 -32.69
N ASP A 31 -32.74 20.40 -33.05
CA ASP A 31 -34.16 20.51 -32.68
C ASP A 31 -34.36 20.33 -31.17
N GLU A 32 -33.66 19.38 -30.55
CA GLU A 32 -33.64 19.23 -29.09
C GLU A 32 -33.08 20.48 -28.39
N ALA A 33 -31.97 21.02 -28.90
CA ALA A 33 -31.35 22.21 -28.34
C ALA A 33 -32.27 23.43 -28.43
N ALA A 34 -32.97 23.61 -29.55
CA ALA A 34 -33.97 24.65 -29.72
C ALA A 34 -35.17 24.45 -28.77
N SER A 35 -35.67 23.21 -28.65
CA SER A 35 -36.78 22.89 -27.75
C SER A 35 -36.46 23.20 -26.28
N LEU A 36 -35.21 22.97 -25.86
CA LEU A 36 -34.74 23.33 -24.52
C LEU A 36 -34.61 24.85 -24.36
N LEU A 37 -34.03 25.53 -25.34
CA LEU A 37 -33.88 26.99 -25.31
C LEU A 37 -35.23 27.71 -25.20
N ASP A 38 -36.24 27.24 -25.94
CA ASP A 38 -37.62 27.76 -25.90
C ASP A 38 -38.30 27.61 -24.53
N CYS A 39 -37.78 26.75 -23.66
CA CYS A 39 -38.29 26.53 -22.31
C CYS A 39 -37.47 27.25 -21.23
N LYS A 40 -36.33 27.87 -21.58
CA LYS A 40 -35.39 28.46 -20.63
C LYS A 40 -36.04 29.49 -19.70
N ALA A 41 -36.78 30.45 -20.27
CA ALA A 41 -37.45 31.49 -19.47
C ALA A 41 -38.47 30.91 -18.49
N LEU A 42 -39.18 29.83 -18.87
CA LEU A 42 -40.15 29.16 -17.99
C LEU A 42 -39.45 28.50 -16.80
N ILE A 43 -38.26 27.94 -17.02
CA ILE A 43 -37.44 27.32 -15.98
C ILE A 43 -36.80 28.37 -15.08
N GLU A 44 -36.34 29.49 -15.64
CA GLU A 44 -35.81 30.62 -14.86
C GLU A 44 -36.85 31.19 -13.88
N GLU A 45 -38.13 31.26 -14.27
CA GLU A 45 -39.22 31.68 -13.36
C GLU A 45 -39.50 30.69 -12.22
N GLU A 46 -39.22 29.39 -12.41
CA GLU A 46 -39.47 28.33 -11.44
C GLU A 46 -38.19 27.90 -10.68
N ILE A 47 -37.05 28.55 -10.96
CA ILE A 47 -35.72 28.04 -10.58
C ILE A 47 -35.53 27.85 -9.08
N GLU A 48 -36.05 28.78 -8.26
CA GLU A 48 -35.98 28.70 -6.81
C GLU A 48 -36.74 27.48 -6.30
N THR A 49 -38.00 27.31 -6.74
CA THR A 49 -38.84 26.18 -6.37
C THR A 49 -38.21 24.84 -6.78
N ILE A 50 -37.65 24.77 -7.98
CA ILE A 50 -37.01 23.55 -8.52
C ILE A 50 -35.82 23.14 -7.64
N VAL A 51 -34.94 24.08 -7.31
CA VAL A 51 -33.72 23.80 -6.55
C VAL A 51 -34.03 23.51 -5.08
N ASP A 52 -35.01 24.21 -4.50
CA ASP A 52 -35.45 23.96 -3.14
C ASP A 52 -36.11 22.57 -3.00
N GLU A 53 -36.99 22.19 -3.94
CA GLU A 53 -37.61 20.85 -3.96
C GLU A 53 -36.52 19.77 -4.14
N PHE A 54 -35.54 20.01 -5.01
CA PHE A 54 -34.42 19.08 -5.21
C PHE A 54 -33.66 18.83 -3.92
N TYR A 55 -33.20 19.87 -3.23
CA TYR A 55 -32.43 19.71 -1.99
C TYR A 55 -33.27 19.25 -0.81
N GLN A 56 -34.57 19.56 -0.75
CA GLN A 56 -35.47 18.98 0.24
C GLN A 56 -35.52 17.45 0.11
N VAL A 57 -35.59 16.93 -1.13
CA VAL A 57 -35.56 15.49 -1.38
C VAL A 57 -34.16 14.91 -1.10
N GLN A 58 -33.09 15.56 -1.57
CA GLN A 58 -31.73 15.05 -1.38
C GLN A 58 -31.35 14.98 0.11
N THR A 59 -31.68 15.99 0.90
CA THR A 59 -31.38 16.05 2.34
C THR A 59 -32.29 15.16 3.19
N SER A 60 -33.33 14.55 2.60
CA SER A 60 -34.11 13.51 3.27
C SER A 60 -33.36 12.18 3.36
N ASP A 61 -32.33 11.99 2.53
CA ASP A 61 -31.42 10.84 2.61
C ASP A 61 -30.24 11.14 3.54
N ALA A 62 -29.94 10.22 4.45
CA ALA A 62 -28.90 10.40 5.45
C ALA A 62 -27.48 10.33 4.85
N GLU A 63 -27.27 9.49 3.82
CA GLU A 63 -25.98 9.36 3.12
C GLU A 63 -25.66 10.66 2.39
N ILE A 64 -26.64 11.24 1.68
CA ILE A 64 -26.48 12.52 0.98
C ILE A 64 -26.31 13.69 1.95
N SER A 65 -27.08 13.75 3.04
CA SER A 65 -26.93 14.80 4.06
C SER A 65 -25.54 14.82 4.68
N LEU A 66 -24.98 13.65 4.98
CA LEU A 66 -23.63 13.53 5.52
C LEU A 66 -22.57 14.02 4.53
N LEU A 67 -22.75 13.73 3.23
CA LEU A 67 -21.84 14.19 2.18
C LEU A 67 -21.87 15.71 1.98
N ILE A 68 -23.04 16.34 2.16
CA ILE A 68 -23.18 17.81 2.10
C ILE A 68 -22.57 18.47 3.35
N GLY A 69 -22.81 17.90 4.53
CA GLY A 69 -22.25 18.37 5.78
C GLY A 69 -23.03 19.53 6.41
N ASP A 70 -22.72 20.76 6.03
CA ASP A 70 -23.17 21.97 6.74
C ASP A 70 -24.09 22.89 5.91
N ALA A 71 -24.77 23.81 6.60
CA ALA A 71 -25.75 24.72 6.00
C ALA A 71 -25.12 25.80 5.08
N GLU A 72 -23.86 26.16 5.25
CA GLU A 72 -23.15 27.06 4.33
C GLU A 72 -22.84 26.34 3.01
N THR A 73 -22.34 25.11 3.10
CA THR A 73 -22.13 24.25 1.94
C THR A 73 -23.44 24.04 1.18
N LEU A 74 -24.54 23.73 1.88
CA LEU A 74 -25.86 23.60 1.25
C LEU A 74 -26.30 24.89 0.53
N ARG A 75 -26.19 26.06 1.16
CA ARG A 75 -26.54 27.34 0.51
C ARG A 75 -25.74 27.60 -0.77
N ARG A 76 -24.44 27.29 -0.75
CA ARG A 76 -23.59 27.42 -1.95
C ARG A 76 -24.02 26.43 -3.04
N LEU A 77 -24.37 25.21 -2.65
CA LEU A 77 -24.85 24.18 -3.55
C LEU A 77 -26.15 24.58 -4.25
N HIS A 78 -27.10 25.25 -3.57
CA HIS A 78 -28.28 25.80 -4.23
C HIS A 78 -27.88 26.73 -5.39
N SER A 79 -26.95 27.68 -5.16
CA SER A 79 -26.51 28.61 -6.23
C SER A 79 -25.84 27.90 -7.40
N VAL A 80 -25.03 26.88 -7.14
CA VAL A 80 -24.40 26.08 -8.21
C VAL A 80 -25.43 25.25 -8.96
N GLN A 81 -26.40 24.67 -8.27
CA GLN A 81 -27.47 23.86 -8.86
C GLN A 81 -28.41 24.71 -9.73
N ARG A 82 -28.72 25.95 -9.33
CA ARG A 82 -29.46 26.92 -10.16
C ARG A 82 -28.76 27.10 -11.50
N GLN A 83 -27.45 27.39 -11.47
CA GLN A 83 -26.68 27.58 -12.70
C GLN A 83 -26.64 26.30 -13.54
N TYR A 84 -26.42 25.13 -12.93
CA TYR A 84 -26.46 23.85 -13.64
C TYR A 84 -27.79 23.64 -14.40
N VAL A 85 -28.91 23.91 -13.73
CA VAL A 85 -30.25 23.80 -14.33
C VAL A 85 -30.42 24.80 -15.46
N ILE A 86 -30.06 26.06 -15.28
CA ILE A 86 -30.15 27.08 -16.35
C ILE A 86 -29.31 26.69 -17.57
N ASP A 87 -28.11 26.15 -17.34
CA ASP A 87 -27.22 25.68 -18.41
C ASP A 87 -27.85 24.55 -19.23
N LEU A 88 -28.64 23.65 -18.62
CA LEU A 88 -29.35 22.58 -19.36
C LEU A 88 -30.29 23.13 -20.43
N PHE A 89 -30.88 24.30 -20.19
CA PHE A 89 -31.80 24.97 -21.11
C PHE A 89 -31.12 26.07 -21.94
N SER A 90 -29.79 26.13 -21.96
CA SER A 90 -29.07 27.17 -22.70
C SER A 90 -29.08 26.98 -24.22
N GLY A 91 -29.43 25.79 -24.71
CA GLY A 91 -29.38 25.44 -26.13
C GLY A 91 -27.96 25.32 -26.69
N ASN A 92 -26.91 25.48 -25.87
CA ASN A 92 -25.52 25.38 -26.29
C ASN A 92 -24.80 24.26 -25.50
N THR A 93 -24.03 23.45 -26.22
CA THR A 93 -23.25 22.33 -25.65
C THR A 93 -21.83 22.39 -26.21
N ASP A 94 -21.17 23.51 -25.94
CA ASP A 94 -19.80 23.77 -26.38
C ASP A 94 -18.75 23.15 -25.44
N THR A 95 -17.48 23.40 -25.74
CA THR A 95 -16.34 22.92 -24.95
C THR A 95 -16.36 23.43 -23.50
N ASN A 96 -16.86 24.65 -23.26
CA ASN A 96 -16.98 25.20 -21.91
C ASN A 96 -18.05 24.46 -21.10
N TYR A 97 -19.21 24.20 -21.73
CA TYR A 97 -20.27 23.38 -21.14
C TYR A 97 -19.73 22.00 -20.75
N VAL A 98 -19.09 21.31 -21.69
CA VAL A 98 -18.53 19.96 -21.46
C VAL A 98 -17.49 19.98 -20.35
N ASN A 99 -16.53 20.91 -20.39
CA ASN A 99 -15.51 21.04 -19.37
C ASN A 99 -16.09 21.32 -17.97
N ASN A 100 -17.19 22.08 -17.90
CA ASN A 100 -17.93 22.29 -16.66
C ASN A 100 -18.57 20.98 -16.14
N ARG A 101 -19.21 20.18 -17.01
CA ARG A 101 -19.80 18.88 -16.64
C ARG A 101 -18.77 17.87 -16.18
N LEU A 102 -17.61 17.82 -16.84
CA LEU A 102 -16.48 17.00 -16.39
C LEU A 102 -15.98 17.42 -14.99
N ARG A 103 -15.94 18.72 -14.71
CA ARG A 103 -15.58 19.22 -13.38
C ARG A 103 -16.59 18.80 -12.32
N ILE A 104 -17.89 18.85 -12.63
CA ILE A 104 -18.96 18.37 -11.75
C ILE A 104 -18.71 16.90 -11.40
N GLY A 105 -18.51 16.03 -12.40
CA GLY A 105 -18.26 14.61 -12.17
C GLY A 105 -17.02 14.34 -11.31
N LEU A 106 -15.91 15.03 -11.59
CA LEU A 106 -14.66 14.92 -10.82
C LEU A 106 -14.87 15.30 -9.34
N VAL A 107 -15.62 16.38 -9.08
CA VAL A 107 -15.94 16.81 -7.71
C VAL A 107 -16.77 15.75 -7.00
N HIS A 108 -17.82 15.22 -7.64
CA HIS A 108 -18.71 14.20 -7.06
C HIS A 108 -17.94 12.91 -6.74
N LYS A 109 -17.08 12.42 -7.64
CA LYS A 109 -16.18 11.31 -7.33
C LYS A 109 -15.33 11.66 -6.11
N ARG A 110 -14.63 12.80 -6.14
CA ARG A 110 -13.64 13.16 -5.12
C ARG A 110 -14.25 13.22 -3.71
N ILE A 111 -15.48 13.72 -3.57
CA ILE A 111 -16.17 13.79 -2.27
C ILE A 111 -16.86 12.47 -1.89
N GLY A 112 -16.80 11.44 -2.74
CA GLY A 112 -17.32 10.10 -2.43
C GLY A 112 -18.80 9.90 -2.74
N VAL A 113 -19.42 10.73 -3.59
CA VAL A 113 -20.79 10.47 -4.05
C VAL A 113 -20.80 9.18 -4.86
N ALA A 114 -21.45 8.15 -4.35
CA ALA A 114 -21.58 6.89 -5.07
C ALA A 114 -22.42 7.07 -6.36
N PRO A 115 -22.12 6.34 -7.46
CA PRO A 115 -22.88 6.45 -8.71
C PRO A 115 -24.39 6.23 -8.55
N LYS A 116 -24.81 5.35 -7.63
CA LYS A 116 -26.23 5.12 -7.30
C LYS A 116 -26.92 6.39 -6.80
N LEU A 117 -26.23 7.20 -5.97
CA LEU A 117 -26.79 8.43 -5.40
C LEU A 117 -26.87 9.51 -6.48
N TYR A 118 -25.80 9.63 -7.29
CA TYR A 118 -25.77 10.55 -8.42
C TYR A 118 -26.91 10.29 -9.41
N LEU A 119 -27.08 9.04 -9.84
CA LEU A 119 -28.16 8.67 -10.77
C LEU A 119 -29.56 8.88 -10.17
N SER A 120 -29.72 8.57 -8.87
CA SER A 120 -30.97 8.86 -8.15
C SER A 120 -31.27 10.36 -8.13
N ALA A 121 -30.27 11.19 -7.84
CA ALA A 121 -30.41 12.64 -7.83
C ALA A 121 -30.78 13.19 -9.23
N VAL A 122 -30.11 12.72 -10.29
CA VAL A 122 -30.44 13.13 -11.67
C VAL A 122 -31.87 12.73 -12.04
N ARG A 123 -32.31 11.52 -11.67
CA ARG A 123 -33.70 11.07 -11.87
C ARG A 123 -34.69 11.97 -11.13
N THR A 124 -34.40 12.31 -9.87
CA THR A 124 -35.24 13.25 -9.09
C THR A 124 -35.30 14.62 -9.75
N LEU A 125 -34.15 15.17 -10.19
CA LEU A 125 -34.11 16.46 -10.86
C LEU A 125 -34.92 16.45 -12.16
N LYS A 126 -34.79 15.39 -12.98
CA LYS A 126 -35.61 15.21 -14.19
C LYS A 126 -37.10 15.28 -13.87
N GLU A 127 -37.55 14.57 -12.83
CA GLU A 127 -38.95 14.56 -12.43
C GLU A 127 -39.46 15.94 -12.01
N ILE A 128 -38.66 16.69 -11.24
CA ILE A 128 -39.00 18.05 -10.83
C ILE A 128 -39.08 18.99 -12.04
N LEU A 129 -38.11 18.92 -12.95
CA LEU A 129 -38.07 19.73 -14.16
C LEU A 129 -39.26 19.43 -15.09
N CYS A 130 -39.57 18.15 -15.32
CA CYS A 130 -40.73 17.77 -16.13
C CYS A 130 -42.05 18.28 -15.53
N LYS A 131 -42.21 18.23 -14.19
CA LYS A 131 -43.37 18.81 -13.50
C LYS A 131 -43.42 20.34 -13.66
N ALA A 132 -42.29 21.02 -13.54
CA ALA A 132 -42.22 22.47 -13.74
C ALA A 132 -42.65 22.86 -15.16
N LEU A 133 -42.16 22.14 -16.18
CA LEU A 133 -42.58 22.32 -17.57
C LEU A 133 -44.09 22.04 -17.75
N GLN A 134 -44.60 20.96 -17.16
CA GLN A 134 -46.01 20.60 -17.24
C GLN A 134 -46.95 21.67 -16.63
N ARG A 135 -46.50 22.40 -15.61
CA ARG A 135 -47.28 23.51 -15.01
C ARG A 135 -47.42 24.71 -15.96
N ARG A 136 -46.46 24.91 -16.88
CA ARG A 136 -46.38 26.10 -17.74
C ARG A 136 -46.73 25.83 -19.21
N ILE A 137 -46.65 24.58 -19.67
CA ILE A 137 -46.86 24.20 -21.07
C ILE A 137 -48.15 23.37 -21.20
N SER A 138 -49.19 23.99 -21.77
CA SER A 138 -50.47 23.31 -22.04
C SER A 138 -50.45 22.44 -23.31
N ASP A 139 -49.60 22.77 -24.27
CA ASP A 139 -49.44 21.99 -25.51
C ASP A 139 -48.70 20.68 -25.20
N LYS A 140 -49.42 19.56 -25.34
CA LYS A 140 -48.90 18.22 -25.04
C LYS A 140 -47.73 17.81 -25.93
N THR A 141 -47.73 18.23 -27.19
CA THR A 141 -46.65 17.90 -28.14
C THR A 141 -45.40 18.69 -27.77
N ARG A 142 -45.54 20.00 -27.51
CA ARG A 142 -44.42 20.83 -27.04
C ARG A 142 -43.84 20.31 -25.71
N LEU A 143 -44.70 19.94 -24.75
CA LEU A 143 -44.27 19.38 -23.47
C LEU A 143 -43.53 18.06 -23.65
N ALA A 144 -44.05 17.16 -24.50
CA ALA A 144 -43.40 15.88 -24.78
C ALA A 144 -42.01 16.07 -25.40
N ASN A 145 -41.90 16.95 -26.40
CA ASN A 145 -40.63 17.27 -27.05
C ASN A 145 -39.61 17.87 -26.07
N ALA A 146 -40.04 18.81 -25.21
CA ALA A 146 -39.17 19.42 -24.22
C ALA A 146 -38.68 18.39 -23.17
N CYS A 147 -39.57 17.52 -22.68
CA CYS A 147 -39.21 16.45 -21.75
C CYS A 147 -38.27 15.41 -22.38
N GLU A 148 -38.45 15.08 -23.66
CA GLU A 148 -37.57 14.17 -24.40
C GLU A 148 -36.19 14.80 -24.62
N ALA A 149 -36.14 16.06 -25.06
CA ALA A 149 -34.90 16.81 -25.22
C ALA A 149 -34.12 16.93 -23.90
N LEU A 150 -34.84 17.19 -22.78
CA LEU A 150 -34.25 17.22 -21.45
C LEU A 150 -33.65 15.87 -21.06
N ASP A 151 -34.35 14.77 -21.35
CA ASP A 151 -33.84 13.44 -21.06
C ASP A 151 -32.54 13.16 -21.82
N LYS A 152 -32.52 13.46 -23.13
CA LYS A 152 -31.32 13.33 -23.97
C LYS A 152 -30.16 14.19 -23.47
N GLN A 153 -30.43 15.43 -23.05
CA GLN A 153 -29.44 16.32 -22.44
C GLN A 153 -28.87 15.77 -21.14
N LEU A 154 -29.73 15.23 -20.26
CA LEU A 154 -29.29 14.61 -19.00
C LEU A 154 -28.47 13.35 -19.25
N TYR A 155 -28.85 12.51 -20.22
CA TYR A 155 -28.04 11.35 -20.60
C TYR A 155 -26.68 11.77 -21.16
N PHE A 156 -26.62 12.81 -21.98
CA PHE A 156 -25.35 13.39 -22.43
C PHE A 156 -24.45 13.79 -21.24
N ASP A 157 -24.99 14.56 -20.29
CA ASP A 157 -24.28 14.96 -19.06
C ASP A 157 -23.82 13.75 -18.22
N ILE A 158 -24.68 12.73 -18.08
CA ILE A 158 -24.36 11.48 -17.39
C ILE A 158 -23.15 10.81 -18.05
N THR A 159 -23.09 10.72 -19.38
CA THR A 159 -21.93 10.09 -20.05
C THR A 159 -20.61 10.78 -19.69
N LEU A 160 -20.60 12.12 -19.63
CA LEU A 160 -19.42 12.91 -19.27
C LEU A 160 -19.03 12.70 -17.81
N VAL A 161 -20.02 12.70 -16.90
CA VAL A 161 -19.75 12.45 -15.48
C VAL A 161 -19.22 11.03 -15.26
N PHE A 162 -19.80 10.01 -15.89
CA PHE A 162 -19.33 8.63 -15.72
C PHE A 162 -17.93 8.39 -16.27
N ASP A 163 -17.50 9.13 -17.30
CA ASP A 163 -16.10 9.08 -17.74
C ASP A 163 -15.14 9.55 -16.66
N THR A 164 -15.52 10.58 -15.89
CA THR A 164 -14.68 11.08 -14.78
C THR A 164 -14.56 10.07 -13.64
N TYR A 165 -15.63 9.34 -13.34
CA TYR A 165 -15.61 8.22 -12.39
C TYR A 165 -14.73 7.09 -12.91
N THR A 166 -14.94 6.67 -14.15
CA THR A 166 -14.20 5.57 -14.79
C THR A 166 -12.71 5.87 -14.81
N ARG A 167 -12.33 7.07 -15.28
CA ARG A 167 -10.93 7.49 -15.32
C ARG A 167 -10.30 7.54 -13.94
N SER A 168 -10.99 8.07 -12.94
CA SER A 168 -10.46 8.15 -11.58
C SER A 168 -10.24 6.76 -10.99
N LEU A 169 -11.17 5.84 -11.20
CA LEU A 169 -11.05 4.45 -10.73
C LEU A 169 -9.92 3.70 -11.44
N VAL A 170 -9.80 3.84 -12.77
CA VAL A 170 -8.70 3.23 -13.54
C VAL A 170 -7.35 3.77 -13.04
N SER A 171 -7.23 5.07 -12.83
CA SER A 171 -6.00 5.68 -12.31
C SER A 171 -5.66 5.21 -10.88
N GLU A 172 -6.66 5.04 -10.02
CA GLU A 172 -6.48 4.48 -8.67
C GLU A 172 -5.98 3.02 -8.73
N ILE A 173 -6.54 2.22 -9.65
CA ILE A 173 -6.13 0.83 -9.89
C ILE A 173 -4.69 0.76 -10.41
N GLU A 174 -4.33 1.58 -11.41
CA GLU A 174 -2.97 1.65 -11.96
C GLU A 174 -1.96 2.02 -10.87
N THR A 175 -2.26 3.06 -10.08
CA THR A 175 -1.37 3.49 -8.99
C THR A 175 -1.26 2.40 -7.91
N ALA A 176 -2.34 1.68 -7.61
CA ALA A 176 -2.31 0.57 -6.66
C ALA A 176 -1.46 -0.60 -7.18
N LYS A 177 -1.59 -0.93 -8.47
CA LYS A 177 -0.79 -1.95 -9.14
C LYS A 177 0.70 -1.61 -9.08
N ASP A 178 1.09 -0.40 -9.46
CA ASP A 178 2.50 0.04 -9.43
C ASP A 178 3.11 -0.07 -8.02
N ARG A 179 2.33 0.30 -6.98
CA ARG A 179 2.77 0.13 -5.59
C ARG A 179 3.00 -1.33 -5.22
N VAL A 180 2.15 -2.23 -5.68
CA VAL A 180 2.28 -3.67 -5.44
C VAL A 180 3.52 -4.23 -6.15
N GLU A 181 3.77 -3.84 -7.40
CA GLU A 181 4.95 -4.27 -8.15
C GLU A 181 6.25 -3.80 -7.50
N ILE A 182 6.31 -2.52 -7.09
CA ILE A 182 7.47 -1.97 -6.35
C ILE A 182 7.67 -2.70 -5.02
N TYR A 183 6.59 -2.97 -4.29
CA TYR A 183 6.65 -3.69 -3.02
C TYR A 183 7.15 -5.13 -3.20
N ALA A 184 6.66 -5.85 -4.22
CA ALA A 184 7.10 -7.20 -4.54
C ALA A 184 8.59 -7.25 -4.87
N ALA A 185 9.07 -6.36 -5.75
CA ALA A 185 10.49 -6.28 -6.10
C ALA A 185 11.37 -5.98 -4.87
N ARG A 186 10.93 -5.09 -3.98
CA ARG A 186 11.64 -4.80 -2.73
C ARG A 186 11.68 -6.01 -1.80
N LEU A 187 10.57 -6.75 -1.70
CA LEU A 187 10.48 -7.92 -0.85
C LEU A 187 11.39 -9.04 -1.33
N GLU A 188 11.50 -9.27 -2.64
CA GLU A 188 12.43 -10.26 -3.22
C GLU A 188 13.89 -9.97 -2.82
N VAL A 189 14.31 -8.71 -2.94
CA VAL A 189 15.66 -8.29 -2.51
C VAL A 189 15.85 -8.52 -1.00
N GLN A 190 14.86 -8.17 -0.18
CA GLN A 190 14.93 -8.38 1.27
C GLN A 190 15.01 -9.86 1.64
N VAL A 191 14.21 -10.71 0.99
CA VAL A 191 14.23 -12.17 1.20
C VAL A 191 15.60 -12.72 0.82
N ALA A 192 16.14 -12.37 -0.35
CA ALA A 192 17.47 -12.82 -0.77
C ALA A 192 18.57 -12.40 0.23
N GLN A 193 18.51 -11.16 0.72
CA GLN A 193 19.46 -10.67 1.73
C GLN A 193 19.32 -11.42 3.06
N ARG A 194 18.09 -11.66 3.53
CA ARG A 194 17.84 -12.40 4.78
C ARG A 194 18.24 -13.86 4.67
N THR A 195 17.97 -14.51 3.55
CA THR A 195 18.40 -15.89 3.29
C THR A 195 19.92 -16.00 3.38
N ARG A 196 20.66 -15.08 2.74
CA ARG A 196 22.12 -15.03 2.83
C ARG A 196 22.63 -14.83 4.26
N GLN A 197 22.01 -13.91 5.01
CA GLN A 197 22.36 -13.69 6.43
C GLN A 197 22.10 -14.94 7.29
N LEU A 198 21.02 -15.66 7.02
CA LEU A 198 20.71 -16.91 7.71
C LEU A 198 21.75 -17.99 7.39
N GLU A 199 22.13 -18.15 6.13
CA GLU A 199 23.18 -19.10 5.70
C GLU A 199 24.53 -18.81 6.37
N GLU A 200 24.94 -17.54 6.44
CA GLU A 200 26.15 -17.11 7.14
C GLU A 200 26.08 -17.43 8.64
N LYS A 201 24.93 -17.17 9.28
CA LYS A 201 24.72 -17.48 10.70
C LYS A 201 24.70 -18.97 10.99
N VAL A 202 24.08 -19.77 10.13
CA VAL A 202 24.09 -21.24 10.23
C VAL A 202 25.53 -21.75 10.17
N THR A 203 26.33 -21.24 9.23
CA THR A 203 27.76 -21.60 9.11
C THR A 203 28.54 -21.23 10.36
N GLN A 204 28.37 -20.00 10.87
CA GLN A 204 29.02 -19.54 12.12
C GLN A 204 28.68 -20.45 13.31
N LEU A 205 27.41 -20.80 13.48
CA LEU A 205 26.95 -21.68 14.56
C LEU A 205 27.51 -23.09 14.42
N GLN A 206 27.59 -23.64 13.21
CA GLN A 206 28.21 -24.94 12.96
C GLN A 206 29.71 -24.93 13.32
N THR A 207 30.44 -23.89 12.96
CA THR A 207 31.86 -23.73 13.33
C THR A 207 32.03 -23.63 14.85
N ALA A 208 31.23 -22.78 15.51
CA ALA A 208 31.28 -22.64 16.97
C ALA A 208 30.94 -23.95 17.68
N LEU A 209 29.93 -24.69 17.21
CA LEU A 209 29.57 -25.99 17.74
C LEU A 209 30.71 -27.00 17.59
N ALA A 210 31.41 -27.01 16.45
CA ALA A 210 32.58 -27.86 16.25
C ALA A 210 33.72 -27.53 17.23
N MET A 211 33.94 -26.24 17.52
CA MET A 211 34.93 -25.80 18.53
C MET A 211 34.57 -26.25 19.94
N VAL A 212 33.31 -26.10 20.36
CA VAL A 212 32.84 -26.57 21.69
C VAL A 212 32.96 -28.09 21.81
N LYS A 213 32.57 -28.85 20.78
CA LYS A 213 32.74 -30.32 20.77
C LYS A 213 34.20 -30.76 20.93
N LYS A 214 35.16 -29.97 20.44
CA LYS A 214 36.59 -30.24 20.64
C LYS A 214 37.03 -30.03 22.11
N LEU A 215 36.31 -29.21 22.87
CA LEU A 215 36.62 -28.85 24.26
C LEU A 215 35.86 -29.72 25.28
N GLU A 216 34.71 -30.27 24.91
CA GLU A 216 33.89 -31.11 25.79
C GLU A 216 34.17 -32.61 25.56
N GLY A 217 35.04 -33.16 26.39
CA GLY A 217 35.25 -34.60 26.51
C GLY A 217 35.79 -34.96 27.89
N ILE A 218 35.21 -35.99 28.53
CA ILE A 218 35.82 -36.58 29.73
C ILE A 218 37.05 -37.34 29.25
N ILE A 219 38.23 -36.81 29.56
CA ILE A 219 39.50 -37.49 29.32
C ILE A 219 39.58 -38.68 30.28
N PRO A 220 39.53 -39.95 29.80
CA PRO A 220 39.58 -41.10 30.67
C PRO A 220 41.01 -41.30 31.17
N ILE A 221 41.24 -41.05 32.47
CA ILE A 221 42.55 -41.18 33.11
C ILE A 221 42.60 -42.46 33.95
N CYS A 222 43.68 -43.23 33.85
CA CYS A 222 43.92 -44.38 34.71
C CYS A 222 44.13 -43.91 36.16
N GLY A 223 43.30 -44.39 37.10
CA GLY A 223 43.37 -43.99 38.50
C GLY A 223 44.73 -44.26 39.17
N VAL A 224 45.48 -45.24 38.66
CA VAL A 224 46.76 -45.70 39.21
C VAL A 224 47.94 -44.99 38.57
N CYS A 225 48.15 -45.15 37.25
CA CYS A 225 49.34 -44.66 36.56
C CYS A 225 49.15 -43.31 35.84
N LYS A 226 47.95 -42.72 35.92
CA LYS A 226 47.57 -41.43 35.32
C LYS A 226 47.73 -41.32 33.80
N LYS A 227 47.94 -42.44 33.09
CA LYS A 227 47.85 -42.50 31.63
C LYS A 227 46.45 -42.14 31.14
N ILE A 228 46.37 -41.56 29.96
CA ILE A 228 45.10 -41.24 29.28
C ILE A 228 44.76 -42.34 28.29
N ARG A 229 43.48 -42.74 28.23
CA ARG A 229 42.96 -43.60 27.16
C ARG A 229 42.57 -42.73 25.97
N ASN A 230 43.23 -42.95 24.83
CA ASN A 230 42.93 -42.25 23.58
C ASN A 230 41.74 -42.87 22.83
N ASP A 231 41.40 -42.28 21.68
CA ASP A 231 40.24 -42.69 20.86
C ASP A 231 40.40 -44.10 20.25
N GLU A 232 41.64 -44.58 20.10
CA GLU A 232 41.96 -45.96 19.65
C GLU A 232 41.93 -46.99 20.78
N GLN A 233 41.45 -46.60 21.97
CA GLN A 233 41.43 -47.40 23.19
C GLN A 233 42.81 -47.84 23.73
N SER A 234 43.89 -47.19 23.31
CA SER A 234 45.23 -47.41 23.85
C SER A 234 45.56 -46.42 24.97
N TRP A 235 46.49 -46.80 25.86
CA TRP A 235 46.89 -46.00 27.02
C TRP A 235 48.22 -45.31 26.78
N GLN A 236 48.20 -43.98 26.73
CA GLN A 236 49.40 -43.16 26.48
C GLN A 236 49.68 -42.17 27.61
N GLN A 237 50.88 -41.60 27.63
CA GLN A 237 51.25 -40.59 28.62
C GLN A 237 50.47 -39.30 28.40
N LEU A 238 50.28 -38.54 29.49
CA LEU A 238 49.50 -37.31 29.52
C LEU A 238 50.04 -36.29 28.52
N GLU A 239 51.35 -36.09 28.55
CA GLU A 239 52.10 -35.13 27.74
C GLU A 239 51.94 -35.45 26.24
N GLN A 240 52.02 -36.74 25.89
CA GLN A 240 51.81 -37.21 24.53
C GLN A 240 50.37 -36.94 24.06
N TYR A 241 49.37 -37.32 24.86
CA TYR A 241 47.96 -37.07 24.53
C TYR A 241 47.66 -35.59 24.36
N LEU A 242 48.12 -34.74 25.29
CA LEU A 242 47.89 -33.30 25.21
C LEU A 242 48.62 -32.65 24.03
N SER A 243 49.82 -33.11 23.66
CA SER A 243 50.54 -32.60 22.49
C SER A 243 49.84 -32.96 21.18
N GLU A 244 49.20 -34.13 21.11
CA GLU A 244 48.43 -34.58 19.92
C GLU A 244 47.06 -33.88 19.79
N HIS A 245 46.45 -33.48 20.92
CA HIS A 245 45.07 -32.97 20.97
C HIS A 245 44.97 -31.47 21.28
N SER A 246 46.09 -30.78 21.57
CA SER A 246 46.15 -29.34 21.85
C SER A 246 47.42 -28.70 21.30
N GLU A 247 47.49 -27.37 21.30
CA GLU A 247 48.67 -26.61 20.88
C GLU A 247 49.73 -26.46 22.00
N ALA A 248 49.61 -27.21 23.10
CA ALA A 248 50.51 -27.09 24.24
C ALA A 248 51.91 -27.65 23.95
N LEU A 249 52.95 -26.91 24.35
CA LEU A 249 54.35 -27.34 24.32
C LEU A 249 54.85 -27.60 25.74
N PHE A 250 55.50 -28.74 25.96
CA PHE A 250 55.98 -29.15 27.29
C PHE A 250 57.48 -28.87 27.45
N SER A 251 57.84 -28.29 28.60
CA SER A 251 59.23 -28.18 29.06
C SER A 251 59.44 -29.10 30.27
N HIS A 252 60.65 -29.64 30.42
CA HIS A 252 60.98 -30.52 31.53
C HIS A 252 61.73 -29.75 32.62
N GLY A 253 61.19 -29.75 33.83
CA GLY A 253 61.80 -29.14 35.01
C GLY A 253 61.39 -29.90 36.27
N LEU A 254 62.13 -29.71 37.36
CA LEU A 254 61.79 -30.25 38.67
C LEU A 254 61.07 -29.17 39.48
N CYS A 255 59.92 -29.51 40.06
CA CYS A 255 59.31 -28.64 41.07
C CYS A 255 60.17 -28.63 42.35
N PRO A 256 60.00 -27.63 43.24
CA PRO A 256 60.79 -27.55 44.48
C PRO A 256 60.75 -28.84 45.31
N ASP A 257 59.58 -29.47 45.47
CA ASP A 257 59.41 -30.68 46.28
C ASP A 257 60.14 -31.89 45.67
N CYS A 258 60.01 -32.09 44.35
CA CYS A 258 60.71 -33.16 43.65
C CYS A 258 62.21 -32.93 43.65
N PHE A 259 62.66 -31.68 43.46
CA PHE A 259 64.07 -31.32 43.55
C PHE A 259 64.61 -31.65 44.95
N GLU A 260 63.89 -31.26 46.00
CA GLU A 260 64.30 -31.52 47.37
C GLU A 260 64.33 -33.02 47.67
N LYS A 261 63.32 -33.78 47.23
CA LYS A 261 63.26 -35.23 47.39
C LYS A 261 64.41 -35.95 46.69
N GLU A 262 64.71 -35.60 45.43
CA GLU A 262 65.86 -36.15 44.70
C GLU A 262 67.18 -35.80 45.40
N MET A 263 67.30 -34.57 45.90
CA MET A 263 68.46 -34.14 46.67
C MET A 263 68.57 -34.86 48.02
N MET A 264 67.46 -35.16 48.70
CA MET A 264 67.44 -35.98 49.91
C MET A 264 67.88 -37.42 49.61
N GLY A 265 67.35 -38.04 48.56
CA GLY A 265 67.77 -39.38 48.15
C GLY A 265 69.27 -39.44 47.81
N ILE A 266 69.81 -38.44 47.13
CA ILE A 266 71.25 -38.34 46.86
C ILE A 266 72.06 -38.18 48.17
N ARG A 267 71.55 -37.42 49.15
CA ARG A 267 72.18 -37.26 50.46
C ARG A 267 72.16 -38.58 51.25
N GLU A 268 71.05 -39.31 51.24
CA GLU A 268 70.91 -40.62 51.90
C GLU A 268 71.82 -41.67 51.26
N MET A 269 71.90 -41.70 49.92
CA MET A 269 72.84 -42.57 49.20
C MET A 269 74.30 -42.24 49.56
N LYS A 270 74.65 -40.96 49.66
CA LYS A 270 75.99 -40.53 50.10
C LYS A 270 76.26 -40.92 51.56
N ALA A 271 75.28 -40.79 52.44
CA ALA A 271 75.40 -41.16 53.86
C ALA A 271 75.55 -42.68 54.04
N ALA A 272 74.78 -43.49 53.33
CA ALA A 272 74.91 -44.96 53.33
C ALA A 272 76.29 -45.41 52.84
N ARG A 273 76.83 -44.72 51.83
CA ARG A 273 78.18 -44.97 51.29
C ARG A 273 79.31 -44.55 52.25
N LEU A 274 79.07 -43.55 53.10
CA LEU A 274 80.02 -43.11 54.13
C LEU A 274 79.98 -44.03 55.35
N ALA A 275 78.80 -44.49 55.76
CA ALA A 275 78.62 -45.45 56.86
C ALA A 275 79.27 -46.82 56.56
N GLN A 276 79.15 -47.30 55.32
CA GLN A 276 79.88 -48.49 54.85
C GLN A 276 81.41 -48.35 54.92
N LYS A 277 81.94 -47.12 54.98
CA LYS A 277 83.38 -46.86 55.01
C LYS A 277 83.95 -46.81 56.43
N VAL A 278 83.11 -46.64 57.46
CA VAL A 278 83.51 -46.53 58.87
C VAL A 278 83.46 -47.87 59.61
N GLU A 279 82.73 -48.87 59.10
CA GLU A 279 82.74 -50.25 59.62
C GLU A 279 83.95 -51.08 59.13
N LEU A 280 84.84 -50.50 58.33
CA LEU A 280 85.99 -51.16 57.68
C LEU A 280 87.37 -50.58 58.08
N ASP A 281 87.41 -49.64 59.03
CA ASP A 281 88.63 -49.10 59.68
C ASP A 281 88.61 -49.45 61.19
#